data_AF-L8LTV0-F1
#
_entry.id   AF-L8LTV0-F1
#
_cell.length_a   1.000
_cell.length_b   1.000
_cell.length_c   1.000
_cell.angle_alpha   90.00
_cell.angle_beta   90.00
_cell.angle_gamma   90.00
#
_symmetry.space_group_name_H-M   'P 1'
#
loop_
_entity.id
_entity.type
_entity.pdbx_description
1 polymer ?
#
loop_
_entity_poly.entity_id
_entity_poly.type
_entity_poly.pdbx_seq_one_letter_code
_entity_poly.pdbx_strand_id
1 'polypeptide(L)'
;LANRNSKPTAGQSIIIWKTLTGINYKMALISAVAQLFYNTQIPACLWFLTRNKRNGKFRNREKQTLFIDARKLGVLIDRVHRELTREEITRIANTYHAWRGEKEAGEYEDIAGFCKSASLEEIQSHSYVLTPGRYVGAEEVADDDEPFEEKMERLTSELCLQFKESAKLEEEIRKNLEALGYGR
;
A
#
# COMPACT_ATOMS: atom_id res chain seq x y z
N LEU A 1 -32.70 10.22 11.36
CA LEU A 1 -32.65 8.74 11.33
C LEU A 1 -31.26 8.30 10.87
N ALA A 2 -30.43 7.93 11.86
CA ALA A 2 -29.15 7.20 11.80
C ALA A 2 -28.20 7.41 10.58
N ASN A 3 -27.37 8.45 10.65
CA ASN A 3 -26.04 8.46 10.04
C ASN A 3 -25.12 7.56 10.89
N ARG A 4 -24.92 6.29 10.49
CA ARG A 4 -23.93 5.40 11.12
C ARG A 4 -22.76 5.19 10.17
N ASN A 5 -21.76 6.06 10.31
CA ASN A 5 -20.41 5.85 9.81
C ASN A 5 -19.67 4.81 10.69
N SER A 6 -20.18 3.58 10.78
CA SER A 6 -19.44 2.50 11.43
C SER A 6 -18.37 1.99 10.46
N LYS A 7 -17.11 2.36 10.69
CA LYS A 7 -15.98 1.72 10.03
C LYS A 7 -16.08 0.21 10.30
N PRO A 8 -16.07 -0.66 9.28
CA PRO A 8 -16.11 -2.09 9.49
C PRO A 8 -14.91 -2.53 10.33
N THR A 9 -15.13 -3.43 11.28
CA THR A 9 -14.02 -4.01 12.04
C THR A 9 -13.11 -4.82 11.11
N ALA A 10 -11.86 -5.06 11.53
CA ALA A 10 -10.92 -5.85 10.72
C ALA A 10 -11.52 -7.20 10.30
N GLY A 11 -12.26 -7.87 11.20
CA GLY A 11 -12.97 -9.12 10.92
C GLY A 11 -14.10 -8.99 9.89
N GLN A 12 -14.93 -7.94 9.96
CA GLN A 12 -16.00 -7.71 8.98
C GLN A 12 -15.44 -7.41 7.59
N SER A 13 -14.35 -6.66 7.52
CA SER A 13 -13.65 -6.37 6.27
C SER A 13 -13.11 -7.65 5.63
N ILE A 14 -12.46 -8.53 6.41
CA ILE A 14 -11.96 -9.84 5.93
C ILE A 14 -13.10 -10.71 5.39
N ILE A 15 -14.27 -10.73 6.03
CA ILE A 15 -15.43 -11.50 5.55
C ILE A 15 -15.92 -10.98 4.19
N ILE A 16 -16.05 -9.67 4.03
CA ILE A 16 -16.40 -9.03 2.75
C ILE A 16 -15.34 -9.38 1.70
N TRP A 17 -14.06 -9.37 2.07
CA TRP A 17 -12.98 -9.70 1.15
C TRP A 17 -13.01 -11.14 0.69
N LYS A 18 -13.13 -12.09 1.62
CA LYS A 18 -13.28 -13.52 1.35
C LYS A 18 -14.46 -13.79 0.42
N THR A 19 -15.57 -13.08 0.63
CA THR A 19 -16.77 -13.19 -0.20
C THR A 19 -16.51 -12.67 -1.62
N LEU A 20 -15.95 -11.47 -1.76
CA LEU A 20 -15.70 -10.86 -3.08
C LEU A 20 -14.61 -11.60 -3.88
N THR A 21 -13.59 -12.15 -3.22
CA THR A 21 -12.56 -12.98 -3.88
C THR A 21 -13.08 -14.39 -4.19
N GLY A 22 -13.88 -14.97 -3.29
CA GLY A 22 -14.47 -16.30 -3.46
C GLY A 22 -15.51 -16.34 -4.59
N ILE A 23 -16.21 -15.23 -4.85
CA ILE A 23 -17.16 -15.11 -5.98
C ILE A 23 -16.48 -14.54 -7.24
N ASN A 24 -15.15 -14.41 -7.27
CA ASN A 24 -14.36 -14.07 -8.45
C ASN A 24 -14.70 -12.69 -9.08
N TYR A 25 -15.22 -11.73 -8.30
CA TYR A 25 -15.71 -10.43 -8.81
C TYR A 25 -14.61 -9.37 -9.04
N LYS A 26 -13.37 -9.59 -8.61
CA LYS A 26 -12.33 -8.55 -8.60
C LYS A 26 -11.44 -8.60 -9.83
N MET A 27 -11.30 -7.50 -10.56
CA MET A 27 -10.49 -7.45 -11.78
C MET A 27 -9.14 -6.77 -11.51
N ALA A 28 -9.15 -5.56 -10.94
CA ALA A 28 -7.91 -4.84 -10.63
C ALA A 28 -8.08 -3.94 -9.40
N LEU A 29 -6.98 -3.73 -8.69
CA LEU A 29 -6.89 -2.92 -7.48
C LEU A 29 -5.69 -1.99 -7.62
N ILE A 30 -5.97 -0.69 -7.61
CA ILE A 30 -4.97 0.35 -7.84
C ILE A 30 -4.86 1.17 -6.57
N SER A 31 -3.73 1.10 -5.87
CA SER A 31 -3.46 2.04 -4.78
C SER A 31 -2.95 3.35 -5.38
N ALA A 32 -3.77 4.38 -5.30
CA ALA A 32 -3.47 5.70 -5.81
C ALA A 32 -2.61 6.49 -4.81
N VAL A 33 -2.01 7.56 -5.32
CA VAL A 33 -1.15 8.49 -4.59
C VAL A 33 -1.87 9.07 -3.36
N ALA A 34 -1.14 9.27 -2.26
CA ALA A 34 -1.62 10.11 -1.16
C ALA A 34 -1.81 11.56 -1.64
N GLN A 35 -2.66 12.33 -0.96
CA GLN A 35 -2.88 13.76 -1.25
C GLN A 35 -3.51 14.07 -2.63
N LEU A 36 -4.22 13.10 -3.20
CA LEU A 36 -5.03 13.32 -4.40
C LEU A 36 -6.32 14.12 -4.13
N PHE A 37 -6.75 14.21 -2.86
CA PHE A 37 -7.94 14.94 -2.45
C PHE A 37 -7.58 16.26 -1.77
N TYR A 38 -8.24 17.35 -2.20
CA TYR A 38 -8.01 18.71 -1.71
C TYR A 38 -8.17 18.90 -0.19
N ASN A 39 -8.94 18.04 0.48
CA ASN A 39 -9.31 18.20 1.89
C ASN A 39 -8.74 17.13 2.82
N THR A 40 -8.08 16.08 2.31
CA THR A 40 -7.58 14.98 3.16
C THR A 40 -6.31 14.35 2.61
N GLN A 41 -5.33 14.09 3.48
CA GLN A 41 -4.09 13.37 3.13
C GLN A 41 -4.25 11.85 3.03
N ILE A 42 -5.48 11.32 3.13
CA ILE A 42 -5.73 9.87 3.12
C ILE A 42 -5.47 9.31 1.72
N PRO A 43 -4.66 8.25 1.57
CA PRO A 43 -4.44 7.61 0.28
C PRO A 43 -5.72 6.96 -0.24
N ALA A 44 -5.97 7.10 -1.54
CA ALA A 44 -7.11 6.49 -2.21
C ALA A 44 -6.75 5.13 -2.80
N CYS A 45 -7.75 4.26 -2.95
CA CYS A 45 -7.59 3.01 -3.68
C CYS A 45 -8.77 2.87 -4.64
N LEU A 46 -8.49 2.64 -5.94
CA LEU A 46 -9.49 2.41 -6.96
C LEU A 46 -9.68 0.91 -7.18
N TRP A 47 -10.94 0.49 -7.29
CA TRP A 47 -11.33 -0.91 -7.41
C TRP A 47 -12.11 -1.11 -8.69
N PHE A 48 -11.58 -1.94 -9.58
CA PHE A 48 -12.27 -2.36 -10.80
C PHE A 48 -12.82 -3.76 -10.58
N LEU A 49 -14.13 -3.87 -10.57
CA LEU A 49 -14.85 -5.14 -10.36
C LEU A 49 -15.50 -5.56 -11.67
N THR A 50 -15.40 -6.85 -12.00
CA THR A 50 -16.11 -7.44 -13.13
C THR A 50 -16.74 -8.75 -12.73
N ARG A 51 -17.95 -8.99 -13.23
CA ARG A 51 -18.67 -10.26 -13.04
C ARG A 51 -18.29 -11.32 -14.07
N ASN A 52 -17.68 -10.91 -15.20
CA ASN A 52 -17.35 -11.81 -16.28
C ASN A 52 -15.87 -11.67 -16.68
N LYS A 53 -15.07 -12.63 -16.24
CA LYS A 53 -13.64 -12.74 -16.55
C LYS A 53 -13.32 -13.71 -17.68
N ARG A 54 -14.33 -14.42 -18.19
CA ARG A 54 -14.24 -15.41 -19.26
C ARG A 54 -15.30 -15.09 -20.31
N ASN A 55 -15.06 -14.02 -21.07
CA ASN A 55 -16.02 -13.49 -22.03
C ASN A 55 -15.68 -13.83 -23.49
N GLY A 56 -14.64 -14.66 -23.72
CA GLY A 56 -14.17 -15.05 -25.05
C GLY A 56 -13.50 -13.94 -25.87
N LYS A 57 -13.53 -12.68 -25.40
CA LYS A 57 -12.89 -11.53 -26.06
C LYS A 57 -11.47 -11.27 -25.58
N PHE A 58 -11.20 -11.64 -24.34
CA PHE A 58 -9.93 -11.39 -23.64
C PHE A 58 -9.41 -12.70 -23.04
N ARG A 59 -8.16 -12.70 -22.55
CA ARG A 59 -7.58 -13.88 -21.87
C ARG A 59 -8.42 -14.27 -20.64
N ASN A 60 -8.37 -15.55 -20.24
CA ASN A 60 -9.00 -15.99 -19.00
C ASN A 60 -8.20 -15.46 -17.81
N ARG A 61 -8.89 -14.80 -16.87
CA ARG A 61 -8.31 -14.17 -15.66
C ARG A 61 -9.05 -14.60 -14.39
N GLU A 62 -9.83 -15.67 -14.47
CA GLU A 62 -10.47 -16.25 -13.29
C GLU A 62 -9.41 -16.53 -12.21
N LYS A 63 -9.75 -16.23 -10.96
CA LYS A 63 -8.86 -16.36 -9.80
C LYS A 63 -7.60 -15.49 -9.84
N GLN A 64 -7.46 -14.61 -10.82
CA GLN A 64 -6.39 -13.63 -10.88
C GLN A 64 -6.92 -12.26 -10.46
N THR A 65 -6.09 -11.52 -9.73
CA THR A 65 -6.33 -10.11 -9.37
C THR A 65 -5.08 -9.30 -9.70
N LEU A 66 -5.24 -8.25 -10.49
CA LEU A 66 -4.17 -7.31 -10.75
C LEU A 66 -4.04 -6.31 -9.60
N PHE A 67 -2.83 -6.18 -9.06
CA PHE A 67 -2.45 -5.12 -8.15
C PHE A 67 -1.56 -4.12 -8.89
N ILE A 68 -1.90 -2.83 -8.80
CA ILE A 68 -1.06 -1.73 -9.29
C ILE A 68 -0.78 -0.80 -8.12
N ASP A 69 0.51 -0.57 -7.85
CA ASP A 69 0.95 0.38 -6.84
C ASP A 69 1.36 1.69 -7.51
N ALA A 70 0.46 2.66 -7.50
CA ALA A 70 0.70 3.99 -8.02
C ALA A 70 1.09 4.98 -6.90
N ARG A 71 1.39 4.53 -5.66
CA ARG A 71 1.65 5.44 -4.53
C ARG A 71 2.86 6.35 -4.73
N LYS A 72 3.86 5.91 -5.51
CA LYS A 72 5.06 6.69 -5.84
C LYS A 72 4.88 7.60 -7.06
N LEU A 73 3.79 7.44 -7.81
CA LEU A 73 3.49 8.24 -9.00
C LEU A 73 2.93 9.61 -8.60
N GLY A 74 2.79 10.47 -9.60
CA GLY A 74 2.19 11.79 -9.48
C GLY A 74 3.18 12.87 -9.06
N VAL A 75 2.97 14.06 -9.62
CA VAL A 75 3.78 15.25 -9.38
C VAL A 75 3.07 16.18 -8.39
N LEU A 76 3.85 16.88 -7.57
CA LEU A 76 3.33 17.95 -6.72
C LEU A 76 2.91 19.12 -7.61
N ILE A 77 1.61 19.41 -7.66
CA ILE A 77 1.06 20.57 -8.36
C ILE A 77 1.06 21.82 -7.47
N ASP A 78 1.08 21.62 -6.15
CA ASP A 78 1.33 22.65 -5.15
C ASP A 78 2.07 22.06 -3.94
N ARG A 79 2.13 22.78 -2.81
CA ARG A 79 2.85 22.35 -1.60
C ARG A 79 2.29 21.07 -0.96
N VAL A 80 1.06 20.68 -1.27
CA VAL A 80 0.32 19.61 -0.59
C VAL A 80 -0.27 18.59 -1.56
N HIS A 81 -0.71 18.99 -2.75
CA HIS A 81 -1.46 18.12 -3.65
C HIS A 81 -0.60 17.47 -4.72
N ARG A 82 -0.89 16.19 -4.99
CA ARG A 82 -0.30 15.43 -6.07
C ARG A 82 -1.33 15.12 -7.15
N GLU A 83 -0.91 15.24 -8.41
CA GLU A 83 -1.71 14.87 -9.57
C GLU A 83 -0.96 13.83 -10.40
N LEU A 84 -1.68 12.81 -10.88
CA LEU A 84 -1.13 11.87 -11.85
C LEU A 84 -1.02 12.56 -13.19
N THR A 85 0.18 12.54 -13.77
CA THR A 85 0.42 13.03 -15.13
C THR A 85 -0.34 12.19 -16.15
N ARG A 86 -0.54 12.74 -17.36
CA ARG A 86 -1.22 12.00 -18.44
C ARG A 86 -0.44 10.73 -18.78
N GLU A 87 0.88 10.82 -18.78
CA GLU A 87 1.81 9.74 -19.06
C GLU A 87 1.66 8.61 -18.03
N GLU A 88 1.54 8.93 -16.75
CA GLU A 88 1.32 7.95 -15.68
C GLU A 88 -0.06 7.30 -15.77
N ILE A 89 -1.11 8.09 -16.07
CA ILE A 89 -2.46 7.55 -16.31
C ILE A 89 -2.44 6.58 -17.50
N THR A 90 -1.80 6.96 -18.60
CA THR A 90 -1.64 6.11 -19.78
C THR A 90 -0.87 4.85 -19.45
N ARG A 91 0.21 4.93 -18.66
CA ARG A 91 0.97 3.76 -18.21
C ARG A 91 0.07 2.80 -17.42
N ILE A 92 -0.66 3.29 -16.42
CA ILE A 92 -1.59 2.48 -15.61
C ILE A 92 -2.65 1.83 -16.50
N ALA A 93 -3.25 2.59 -17.41
CA ALA A 93 -4.26 2.08 -18.34
C ALA A 93 -3.70 0.98 -19.23
N ASN A 94 -2.54 1.21 -19.87
CA ASN A 94 -1.90 0.24 -20.76
C ASN A 94 -1.53 -1.05 -20.01
N THR A 95 -0.99 -0.95 -18.79
CA THR A 95 -0.73 -2.13 -17.94
C THR A 95 -1.99 -2.93 -17.68
N TYR A 96 -3.11 -2.27 -17.39
CA TYR A 96 -4.39 -2.94 -17.21
C TYR A 96 -4.91 -3.58 -18.51
N HIS A 97 -4.78 -2.91 -19.65
CA HIS A 97 -5.20 -3.45 -20.96
C HIS A 97 -4.35 -4.65 -21.38
N ALA A 98 -3.03 -4.58 -21.18
CA ALA A 98 -2.11 -5.70 -21.39
C ALA A 98 -2.47 -6.87 -20.47
N TRP A 99 -2.67 -6.60 -19.16
CA TRP A 99 -3.09 -7.62 -18.20
C TRP A 99 -4.47 -8.20 -18.53
N ARG A 100 -5.36 -7.41 -19.12
CA ARG A 100 -6.65 -7.89 -19.59
C ARG A 100 -6.50 -8.80 -20.81
N GLY A 101 -5.44 -8.66 -21.59
CA GLY A 101 -5.19 -9.41 -22.82
C GLY A 101 -5.83 -8.74 -24.04
N GLU A 102 -5.81 -7.40 -24.11
CA GLU A 102 -6.20 -6.66 -25.31
C GLU A 102 -5.10 -6.76 -26.37
N LYS A 103 -5.47 -7.06 -27.63
CA LYS A 103 -4.51 -7.37 -28.71
C LYS A 103 -3.55 -6.22 -29.01
N GLU A 104 -4.00 -4.99 -28.81
CA GLU A 104 -3.25 -3.76 -29.12
C GLU A 104 -2.37 -3.30 -27.94
N ALA A 105 -2.51 -3.92 -26.76
CA ALA A 105 -1.84 -3.48 -25.54
C ALA A 105 -0.52 -4.21 -25.24
N GLY A 106 -0.13 -5.18 -26.08
CA GLY A 106 1.08 -5.99 -25.89
C GLY A 106 0.94 -7.09 -24.83
N GLU A 107 2.06 -7.73 -24.51
CA GLU A 107 2.13 -8.75 -23.48
C GLU A 107 2.26 -8.13 -22.08
N TYR A 108 1.64 -8.78 -21.10
CA TYR A 108 1.71 -8.35 -19.70
C TYR A 108 2.84 -9.06 -18.98
N GLU A 109 3.59 -8.29 -18.19
CA GLU A 109 4.59 -8.76 -17.25
C GLU A 109 4.39 -8.15 -15.85
N ASP A 110 4.80 -8.89 -14.82
CA ASP A 110 4.85 -8.37 -13.46
C ASP A 110 6.10 -7.48 -13.31
N ILE A 111 5.91 -6.30 -12.74
CA ILE A 111 6.98 -5.30 -12.56
C ILE A 111 7.10 -5.00 -11.06
N ALA A 112 8.26 -5.32 -10.49
CA ALA A 112 8.55 -5.11 -9.08
C ALA A 112 8.30 -3.63 -8.69
N GLY A 113 7.61 -3.43 -7.58
CA GLY A 113 7.21 -2.11 -7.08
C GLY A 113 6.11 -1.40 -7.86
N PHE A 114 5.62 -1.95 -8.98
CA PHE A 114 4.60 -1.31 -9.80
C PHE A 114 3.35 -2.16 -10.05
N CYS A 115 3.45 -3.37 -10.60
CA CYS A 115 2.28 -4.20 -10.86
C CYS A 115 2.53 -5.70 -10.70
N LYS A 116 1.52 -6.42 -10.21
CA LYS A 116 1.55 -7.88 -10.09
C LYS A 116 0.17 -8.51 -10.28
N SER A 117 0.11 -9.61 -11.03
CA SER A 117 -1.07 -10.49 -11.10
C SER A 117 -0.97 -11.57 -10.04
N ALA A 118 -1.68 -11.41 -8.91
CA ALA A 118 -1.68 -12.41 -7.85
C ALA A 118 -2.82 -13.42 -8.02
N SER A 119 -2.55 -14.67 -7.67
CA SER A 119 -3.54 -15.73 -7.64
C SER A 119 -4.45 -15.62 -6.40
N LEU A 120 -5.61 -16.27 -6.46
CA LEU A 120 -6.51 -16.36 -5.32
C LEU A 120 -5.83 -17.08 -4.14
N GLU A 121 -5.01 -18.08 -4.44
CA GLU A 121 -4.24 -18.86 -3.48
C GLU A 121 -3.21 -17.98 -2.75
N GLU A 122 -2.51 -17.10 -3.47
CA GLU A 122 -1.58 -16.12 -2.88
C GLU A 122 -2.31 -15.09 -1.99
N ILE A 123 -3.50 -14.64 -2.42
CA ILE A 123 -4.35 -13.76 -1.61
C ILE A 123 -4.82 -14.46 -0.33
N GLN A 124 -5.10 -15.76 -0.41
CA GLN A 124 -5.51 -16.57 0.74
C GLN A 124 -4.37 -16.73 1.75
N SER A 125 -3.13 -16.98 1.30
CA SER A 125 -1.96 -17.05 2.20
C SER A 125 -1.70 -15.72 2.92
N HIS A 126 -2.15 -14.60 2.34
CA HIS A 126 -2.08 -13.28 2.97
C HIS A 126 -3.36 -12.89 3.74
N SER A 127 -4.16 -13.87 4.18
CA SER A 127 -5.38 -13.65 4.97
C SER A 127 -6.36 -12.64 4.33
N TYR A 128 -6.42 -12.62 3.00
CA TYR A 128 -7.26 -11.70 2.22
C TYR A 128 -6.95 -10.21 2.42
N VAL A 129 -5.72 -9.85 2.82
CA VAL A 129 -5.29 -8.45 2.84
C VAL A 129 -4.93 -8.00 1.44
N LEU A 130 -5.57 -6.94 0.94
CA LEU A 130 -5.55 -6.55 -0.48
C LEU A 130 -4.79 -5.25 -0.75
N THR A 131 -3.76 -4.97 0.04
CA THR A 131 -2.90 -3.81 -0.16
C THR A 131 -1.92 -4.11 -1.29
N PRO A 132 -1.89 -3.35 -2.41
CA PRO A 132 -1.00 -3.63 -3.55
C PRO A 132 0.46 -3.81 -3.17
N GLY A 133 0.98 -2.98 -2.27
CA GLY A 133 2.37 -3.07 -1.79
C GLY A 133 2.76 -4.41 -1.17
N ARG A 134 1.79 -5.25 -0.75
CA ARG A 134 2.08 -6.61 -0.27
C ARG A 134 2.36 -7.59 -1.42
N TYR A 135 1.85 -7.32 -2.61
CA TYR A 135 1.96 -8.20 -3.77
C TYR A 135 3.03 -7.72 -4.74
N VAL A 136 3.07 -6.43 -5.05
CA VAL A 136 3.98 -5.88 -6.08
C VAL A 136 5.46 -5.89 -5.65
N GLY A 137 5.76 -6.13 -4.37
CA GLY A 137 7.11 -6.05 -3.83
C GLY A 137 7.62 -4.60 -3.75
N ALA A 138 8.90 -4.44 -3.40
CA ALA A 138 9.61 -3.18 -3.59
C ALA A 138 10.34 -3.24 -4.94
N GLU A 139 10.47 -2.10 -5.63
CA GLU A 139 11.59 -1.94 -6.57
C GLU A 139 12.88 -2.26 -5.81
N GLU A 140 13.86 -2.88 -6.46
CA GLU A 140 15.23 -2.90 -5.95
C GLU A 140 15.65 -1.44 -5.74
N VAL A 141 15.50 -0.97 -4.51
CA VAL A 141 16.28 0.15 -4.02
C VAL A 141 17.70 -0.41 -4.06
N ALA A 142 18.65 0.33 -4.65
CA ALA A 142 20.06 0.00 -4.49
C ALA A 142 20.27 -0.35 -3.02
N ASP A 143 20.63 -1.61 -2.76
CA ASP A 143 20.68 -2.13 -1.40
C ASP A 143 21.45 -1.10 -0.57
N ASP A 144 20.89 -0.76 0.58
CA ASP A 144 21.75 -0.24 1.64
C ASP A 144 22.79 -1.35 1.81
N ASP A 145 24.05 -1.13 1.40
CA ASP A 145 25.10 -2.17 1.34
C ASP A 145 25.33 -2.87 2.70
N GLU A 146 24.63 -2.43 3.75
CA GLU A 146 24.57 -2.99 5.09
C GLU A 146 23.62 -4.23 5.14
N PRO A 147 24.16 -5.44 5.41
CA PRO A 147 23.36 -6.64 5.66
C PRO A 147 22.33 -6.44 6.78
N PHE A 148 21.18 -7.11 6.68
CA PHE A 148 20.09 -6.99 7.66
C PHE A 148 20.53 -7.16 9.12
N GLU A 149 21.38 -8.16 9.39
CA GLU A 149 21.89 -8.42 10.74
C GLU A 149 22.74 -7.26 11.28
N GLU A 150 23.63 -6.70 10.46
CA GLU A 150 24.47 -5.56 10.83
C GLU A 150 23.62 -4.30 11.08
N LYS A 151 22.62 -4.07 10.23
CA LYS A 151 21.65 -2.99 10.39
C LYS A 151 20.84 -3.11 11.67
N MET A 152 20.38 -4.32 11.99
CA MET A 152 19.62 -4.57 13.21
C MET A 152 20.49 -4.39 14.46
N GLU A 153 21.75 -4.83 14.43
CA GLU A 153 22.69 -4.64 15.54
C GLU A 153 22.98 -3.14 15.76
N ARG A 154 23.24 -2.39 14.68
CA ARG A 154 23.47 -0.94 14.74
C ARG A 154 22.25 -0.20 15.27
N LEU A 155 21.07 -0.43 14.70
CA LEU A 155 19.84 0.26 15.09
C LEU A 155 19.44 -0.05 16.53
N THR A 156 19.60 -1.30 16.98
CA THR A 156 19.34 -1.68 18.37
C THR A 156 20.35 -1.03 19.32
N SER A 157 21.62 -0.96 18.93
CA SER A 157 22.65 -0.26 19.70
C SER A 157 22.35 1.23 19.83
N GLU A 158 21.96 1.88 18.74
CA GLU A 158 21.56 3.30 18.71
C GLU A 158 20.34 3.55 19.58
N LEU A 159 19.32 2.69 19.48
CA LEU A 159 18.12 2.76 20.32
C LEU A 159 18.46 2.64 21.82
N CYS A 160 19.37 1.73 22.18
CA CYS A 160 19.86 1.59 23.56
C CYS A 160 20.57 2.85 24.07
N LEU A 161 21.37 3.51 23.21
CA LEU A 161 22.00 4.79 23.56
C LEU A 161 20.95 5.89 23.77
N GLN A 162 19.94 5.95 22.90
CA GLN A 162 18.84 6.91 23.04
C GLN A 162 18.05 6.69 24.34
N PHE A 163 17.84 5.45 24.78
CA PHE A 163 17.21 5.20 26.08
C PHE A 163 18.04 5.69 27.27
N LYS A 164 19.37 5.51 27.21
CA LYS A 164 20.27 6.03 28.27
C LYS A 164 20.23 7.55 28.32
N GLU A 165 20.27 8.20 27.17
CA GLU A 165 20.19 9.67 27.11
C GLU A 165 18.84 10.17 27.58
N SER A 166 17.75 9.50 27.20
CA SER A 166 16.39 9.81 27.68
C SER A 166 16.31 9.74 29.21
N ALA A 167 16.84 8.68 29.82
CA ALA A 167 16.81 8.51 31.27
C ALA A 167 17.63 9.59 32.00
N LYS A 168 18.77 9.99 31.43
CA LYS A 168 19.60 11.07 31.96
C LYS A 168 18.87 12.42 31.89
N LEU A 169 18.27 12.74 30.74
CA LEU A 169 17.49 13.96 30.55
C LEU A 169 16.28 13.99 31.47
N GLU A 170 15.60 12.87 31.68
CA GLU A 170 14.49 12.75 32.62
C GLU A 170 14.94 13.05 34.07
N GLU A 171 16.10 12.53 34.49
CA GLU A 171 16.69 12.83 35.79
C GLU A 171 17.02 14.32 35.95
N GLU A 172 17.62 14.94 34.92
CA GLU A 172 17.94 16.37 34.94
C GLU A 172 16.67 17.23 34.98
N ILE A 173 15.63 16.87 34.22
CA ILE A 173 14.34 17.55 34.25
C ILE A 173 13.72 17.46 35.64
N ARG A 174 13.74 16.28 36.27
CA ARG A 174 13.19 16.10 37.62
C ARG A 174 13.92 16.97 38.64
N LYS A 175 15.25 16.98 38.63
CA LYS A 175 16.05 17.86 39.51
C LYS A 175 15.73 19.34 39.32
N ASN A 176 15.56 19.77 38.07
CA ASN A 176 15.19 21.15 37.76
C ASN A 176 13.78 21.49 38.27
N LEU A 177 12.82 20.57 38.13
CA LEU A 177 11.46 20.76 38.65
C LEU A 177 11.44 20.81 40.18
N GLU A 178 12.21 19.96 40.87
CA GLU A 178 12.41 20.02 42.32
C GLU A 178 12.97 21.38 42.76
N ALA A 179 14.01 21.88 42.09
CA ALA A 179 14.62 23.17 42.38
C ALA A 179 13.65 24.36 42.17
N LEU A 180 12.70 24.23 41.25
CA LEU A 180 11.65 25.22 40.99
C LEU A 180 10.41 25.07 41.88
N GLY A 181 10.39 24.08 42.78
CA GLY A 181 9.27 23.83 43.71
C GLY A 181 8.10 23.05 43.11
N TYR A 182 8.28 22.43 41.94
CA TYR A 182 7.26 21.65 41.22
C TYR A 182 7.55 20.14 41.15
N GLY A 183 8.67 19.67 41.72
CA GLY A 183 8.98 18.23 41.81
C GLY A 183 7.96 17.50 42.68
N ARG A 184 7.18 16.60 42.07
CA ARG A 184 6.31 15.63 42.75
C ARG A 184 6.69 14.23 42.32
#